data_AF-A0A821VSV8-F1
#
_entry.id   AF-A0A821VSV8-F1
#
_cell.length_a   1.000
_cell.length_b   1.000
_cell.length_c   1.000
_cell.angle_alpha   90.00
_cell.angle_beta   90.00
_cell.angle_gamma   90.00
#
_symmetry.space_group_name_H-M   'P 1'
#
loop_
_entity.id
_entity.type
_entity.pdbx_description
1 polymer ?
#
loop_
_entity_poly.entity_id
_entity_poly.type
_entity_poly.pdbx_seq_one_letter_code
_entity_poly.pdbx_strand_id
1 'polypeptide(L)'
;MKIFDENGCIFSDEFINRAMKIVEDLLLIVKEYPNEKPDTSILDLINEQIKKISNQQIKRLVQMGLSYTELHEGSDLNQLSCKYYERGEGHLQQSDLSIANGLGSLVKEIASKYSLTIKLNSIVTNIDILSEYDRIVRVSTK
;
A
#
# COMPACT_ATOMS: atom_id res chain seq x y z
N MET A 1 0.05 -7.72 -23.37
CA MET A 1 1.22 -7.72 -22.45
C MET A 1 1.72 -9.16 -22.36
N LYS A 2 3.03 -9.42 -22.48
CA LYS A 2 3.58 -10.77 -22.27
C LYS A 2 4.22 -10.84 -20.90
N ILE A 3 3.89 -11.87 -20.12
CA ILE A 3 4.47 -12.12 -18.80
C ILE A 3 5.50 -13.24 -18.94
N PHE A 4 6.67 -13.02 -18.36
CA PHE A 4 7.80 -13.95 -18.41
C PHE A 4 8.10 -14.46 -16.99
N ASP A 5 8.53 -15.71 -16.89
CA ASP A 5 9.05 -16.25 -15.64
C ASP A 5 10.53 -15.87 -15.41
N GLU A 6 11.08 -16.27 -14.27
CA GLU A 6 12.49 -16.06 -13.89
C GLU A 6 13.52 -16.65 -14.88
N ASN A 7 13.09 -17.56 -15.75
CA ASN A 7 13.92 -18.19 -16.79
C ASN A 7 13.68 -17.59 -18.18
N GLY A 8 12.83 -16.56 -18.30
CA GLY A 8 12.46 -15.94 -19.58
C GLY A 8 11.42 -16.74 -20.37
N CYS A 9 10.75 -17.73 -19.79
CA CYS A 9 9.66 -18.45 -20.42
C CYS A 9 8.37 -17.63 -20.40
N ILE A 10 7.66 -17.59 -21.52
CA ILE A 10 6.38 -16.90 -21.64
C ILE A 10 5.27 -17.73 -20.95
N PHE A 11 4.48 -17.10 -20.08
CA PHE A 11 3.25 -17.71 -19.58
C PHE A 11 2.14 -17.68 -20.64
N SER A 12 1.37 -18.76 -20.74
CA SER A 12 0.19 -18.78 -21.60
C SER A 12 -0.90 -17.86 -21.06
N ASP A 13 -1.69 -17.26 -21.95
CA ASP A 13 -2.84 -16.43 -21.57
C ASP A 13 -3.83 -17.19 -20.68
N GLU A 14 -3.97 -18.50 -20.90
CA GLU A 14 -4.78 -19.38 -20.05
C GLU A 14 -4.30 -19.37 -18.58
N PHE A 15 -2.98 -19.49 -18.35
CA PHE A 15 -2.43 -19.46 -17.00
C PHE A 15 -2.53 -18.08 -16.37
N ILE A 16 -2.31 -17.03 -17.16
CA ILE A 16 -2.44 -15.65 -16.70
C ILE A 16 -3.88 -15.38 -16.23
N ASN A 17 -4.87 -15.67 -17.08
CA ASN A 17 -6.28 -15.45 -16.75
C ASN A 17 -6.72 -16.28 -15.53
N ARG A 18 -6.26 -17.53 -15.44
CA ARG A 18 -6.57 -18.38 -14.29
C ARG A 18 -5.94 -17.88 -13.00
N ALA A 19 -4.70 -17.40 -13.05
CA ALA A 19 -4.03 -16.84 -11.88
C ALA A 19 -4.67 -15.52 -11.44
N MET A 20 -5.00 -14.63 -12.39
CA MET A 20 -5.72 -13.38 -12.09
C MET A 20 -7.04 -13.64 -11.38
N LYS A 21 -7.84 -14.59 -11.88
CA LYS A 21 -9.09 -14.97 -11.22
C LYS A 21 -8.88 -15.46 -9.80
N ILE A 22 -7.83 -16.25 -9.55
CA ILE A 22 -7.51 -16.70 -8.19
C ILE A 22 -7.15 -15.50 -7.31
N VAL A 23 -6.35 -14.55 -7.80
CA VAL A 23 -6.00 -13.33 -7.03
C VAL A 23 -7.27 -12.53 -6.71
N GLU A 24 -8.15 -12.32 -7.68
CA GLU A 24 -9.44 -11.64 -7.47
C GLU A 24 -10.29 -12.35 -6.41
N ASP A 25 -10.41 -13.67 -6.48
CA ASP A 25 -11.16 -14.48 -5.51
C ASP A 25 -10.53 -14.38 -4.10
N LEU A 26 -9.19 -14.38 -4.00
CA LEU A 26 -8.49 -14.21 -2.71
C LEU A 26 -8.73 -12.82 -2.12
N LEU A 27 -8.66 -11.77 -2.93
CA LEU A 27 -8.91 -10.40 -2.49
C LEU A 27 -10.39 -10.18 -2.13
N LEU A 28 -11.32 -10.86 -2.79
CA LEU A 28 -12.73 -10.83 -2.42
C LEU A 28 -12.94 -11.41 -1.00
N ILE A 29 -12.27 -12.51 -0.66
CA ILE A 29 -12.31 -13.08 0.70
C ILE A 29 -11.81 -12.07 1.75
N VAL A 30 -10.80 -11.27 1.40
CA VAL A 30 -10.29 -10.20 2.28
C VAL A 30 -11.33 -9.09 2.42
N LYS A 31 -11.93 -8.62 1.32
CA LYS A 31 -12.93 -7.53 1.33
C LYS A 31 -14.21 -7.93 2.09
N GLU A 32 -14.58 -9.20 2.03
CA GLU A 32 -15.74 -9.75 2.74
C GLU A 32 -15.42 -10.21 4.17
N TYR A 33 -14.22 -9.88 4.70
CA TYR A 33 -13.83 -10.32 6.03
C TYR A 33 -14.80 -9.78 7.10
N PRO A 34 -15.40 -10.65 7.95
CA PRO A 34 -16.46 -10.23 8.87
C PRO A 34 -15.97 -9.25 9.94
N ASN A 35 -16.76 -8.20 10.19
CA ASN A 35 -16.45 -7.20 11.21
C ASN A 35 -16.47 -7.76 12.64
N GLU A 36 -17.19 -8.86 12.89
CA GLU A 36 -17.29 -9.50 14.20
C GLU A 36 -16.09 -10.38 14.53
N LYS A 37 -15.26 -10.75 13.54
CA LYS A 37 -14.06 -11.56 13.78
C LYS A 37 -12.90 -10.69 14.29
N PRO A 38 -11.99 -11.27 15.11
CA PRO A 38 -10.72 -10.63 15.45
C PRO A 38 -9.94 -10.29 14.18
N ASP A 39 -9.21 -9.18 14.19
CA ASP A 39 -8.40 -8.82 13.03
C ASP A 39 -7.25 -9.81 12.81
N THR A 40 -6.84 -9.97 11.55
CA THR A 40 -5.76 -10.87 11.14
C THR A 40 -5.06 -10.31 9.91
N SER A 41 -3.85 -10.76 9.64
CA SER A 41 -3.13 -10.33 8.44
C SER A 41 -3.78 -10.92 7.18
N ILE A 42 -3.69 -10.18 6.06
CA ILE A 42 -4.15 -10.69 4.76
C ILE A 42 -3.48 -12.03 4.44
N LEU A 43 -2.16 -12.12 4.67
CA LEU A 43 -1.42 -13.35 4.42
C LEU A 43 -2.00 -14.52 5.21
N ASP A 44 -2.21 -14.36 6.52
CA ASP A 44 -2.73 -15.44 7.38
C ASP A 44 -4.11 -15.93 6.91
N LEU A 45 -4.97 -15.02 6.45
CA LEU A 45 -6.29 -15.34 5.94
C LEU A 45 -6.24 -16.18 4.65
N ILE A 46 -5.36 -15.82 3.70
CA ILE A 46 -5.35 -16.42 2.36
C ILE A 46 -4.33 -17.56 2.19
N ASN A 47 -3.38 -17.72 3.12
CA ASN A 47 -2.26 -18.67 3.02
C ASN A 47 -2.74 -20.11 2.78
N GLU A 48 -3.79 -20.54 3.48
CA GLU A 48 -4.35 -21.88 3.32
C GLU A 48 -4.96 -22.10 1.92
N GLN A 49 -5.46 -21.05 1.26
CA GLN A 49 -5.95 -21.15 -0.12
C GLN A 49 -4.79 -21.20 -1.11
N ILE A 50 -3.73 -20.40 -0.88
CA ILE A 50 -2.53 -20.42 -1.72
C ILE A 50 -1.85 -21.80 -1.68
N LYS A 51 -1.82 -22.46 -0.51
CA LYS A 51 -1.25 -23.81 -0.36
C LYS A 51 -1.99 -24.87 -1.19
N LYS A 52 -3.28 -24.69 -1.48
CA LYS A 52 -4.10 -25.63 -2.28
C LYS A 52 -3.82 -25.55 -3.79
N ILE A 53 -3.11 -24.52 -4.26
CA ILE A 53 -2.76 -24.38 -5.66
C ILE A 53 -1.68 -25.42 -6.03
N SER A 54 -2.09 -26.47 -6.73
CA SER A 54 -1.22 -27.59 -7.10
C SER A 54 -0.24 -27.26 -8.24
N ASN A 55 -0.69 -26.45 -9.20
CA ASN A 55 0.13 -26.06 -10.35
C ASN A 55 1.11 -24.94 -9.94
N GLN A 56 2.41 -25.22 -10.03
CA GLN A 56 3.47 -24.29 -9.62
C GLN A 56 3.54 -23.02 -10.48
N GLN A 57 3.28 -23.10 -11.78
CA GLN A 57 3.29 -21.93 -12.66
C GLN A 57 2.14 -20.97 -12.31
N ILE A 58 0.95 -21.51 -12.06
CA ILE A 58 -0.19 -20.72 -11.59
C ILE A 58 0.11 -20.14 -10.21
N LYS A 59 0.67 -20.94 -9.29
CA LYS A 59 1.03 -20.46 -7.95
C LYS A 59 2.01 -19.29 -7.99
N ARG A 60 3.02 -19.34 -8.86
CA ARG A 60 3.97 -18.24 -9.08
C ARG A 60 3.28 -16.98 -9.61
N LEU A 61 2.38 -17.12 -10.57
CA LEU A 61 1.60 -15.99 -11.10
C LEU A 61 0.70 -15.37 -10.03
N VAL A 62 0.07 -16.20 -9.19
CA VAL A 62 -0.74 -15.72 -8.04
C VAL A 62 0.15 -14.96 -7.05
N GLN A 63 1.32 -15.50 -6.71
CA GLN A 63 2.28 -14.81 -5.84
C GLN A 63 2.72 -13.46 -6.44
N MET A 64 2.98 -13.41 -7.75
CA MET A 64 3.32 -12.16 -8.42
C MET A 64 2.18 -11.13 -8.37
N GLY A 65 0.93 -11.56 -8.56
CA GLY A 65 -0.24 -10.68 -8.42
C GLY A 65 -0.41 -10.16 -6.99
N LEU A 66 -0.17 -11.00 -5.98
CA LEU A 66 -0.20 -10.62 -4.58
C LEU A 66 0.93 -9.63 -4.21
N SER A 67 2.14 -9.82 -4.75
CA SER A 67 3.23 -8.85 -4.56
C SER A 67 2.96 -7.51 -5.23
N TYR A 68 2.14 -7.47 -6.28
CA TYR A 68 1.68 -6.20 -6.84
C TYR A 68 0.77 -5.45 -5.85
N THR A 69 -0.06 -6.16 -5.08
CA THR A 69 -0.82 -5.56 -3.98
C THR A 69 0.11 -5.02 -2.90
N GLU A 70 1.14 -5.76 -2.48
CA GLU A 70 2.12 -5.26 -1.49
C GLU A 70 2.83 -3.99 -1.96
N LEU A 71 3.19 -3.95 -3.25
CA LEU A 71 3.80 -2.77 -3.87
C LEU A 71 2.85 -1.57 -3.86
N HIS A 72 1.57 -1.79 -4.19
CA HIS A 72 0.55 -0.75 -4.19
C HIS A 72 0.29 -0.18 -2.80
N GLU A 73 0.12 -1.06 -1.81
CA GLU A 73 -0.13 -0.67 -0.41
C GLU A 73 1.13 -0.16 0.30
N GLY A 74 2.32 -0.40 -0.26
CA GLY A 74 3.60 -0.07 0.35
C GLY A 74 3.85 -0.85 1.65
N SER A 75 3.28 -2.05 1.78
CA SER A 75 3.39 -2.91 2.97
C SER A 75 3.19 -4.38 2.63
N ASP A 76 3.86 -5.26 3.36
CA ASP A 76 3.77 -6.71 3.18
C ASP A 76 2.37 -7.25 3.57
N LEU A 77 1.90 -8.32 2.91
CA LEU A 77 0.59 -8.92 3.20
C LEU A 77 0.45 -9.42 4.66
N ASN A 78 1.56 -9.70 5.34
CA ASN A 78 1.56 -10.12 6.74
C ASN A 78 1.37 -8.94 7.73
N GLN A 79 1.49 -7.70 7.25
CA GLN A 79 1.27 -6.47 8.03
C GLN A 79 -0.07 -5.82 7.70
N LEU A 80 -0.62 -6.09 6.51
CA LEU A 80 -1.91 -5.58 6.09
C LEU A 80 -3.05 -6.24 6.88
N SER A 81 -3.91 -5.40 7.46
CA SER A 81 -5.12 -5.82 8.18
C SER A 81 -6.22 -6.25 7.20
N CYS A 82 -6.83 -7.41 7.43
CA CYS A 82 -8.03 -7.80 6.69
C CYS A 82 -9.21 -6.86 6.99
N LYS A 83 -9.35 -6.41 8.23
CA LYS A 83 -10.50 -5.59 8.65
C LYS A 83 -10.46 -4.17 8.08
N TYR A 84 -9.26 -3.64 7.87
CA TYR A 84 -9.04 -2.26 7.45
C TYR A 84 -8.51 -2.12 6.01
N TYR A 85 -8.37 -3.22 5.27
CA TYR A 85 -7.96 -3.22 3.86
C TYR A 85 -8.82 -2.25 3.02
N GLU A 86 -8.16 -1.47 2.15
CA GLU A 86 -8.74 -0.47 1.23
C GLU A 86 -9.58 0.66 1.86
N ARG A 87 -9.72 0.74 3.20
CA ARG A 87 -10.53 1.80 3.84
C ARG A 87 -9.99 3.22 3.61
N GLY A 88 -8.69 3.35 3.30
CA GLY A 88 -8.04 4.62 3.01
C GLY A 88 -8.30 5.16 1.61
N GLU A 89 -8.79 4.34 0.67
CA GLU A 89 -8.85 4.69 -0.75
C GLU A 89 -10.06 5.55 -1.16
N GLY A 90 -11.00 5.80 -0.23
CA GLY A 90 -12.05 6.79 -0.39
C GLY A 90 -13.00 6.59 -1.59
N HIS A 91 -13.09 5.38 -2.14
CA HIS A 91 -13.89 5.04 -3.33
C HIS A 91 -13.56 5.89 -4.57
N LEU A 92 -12.32 6.35 -4.72
CA LEU A 92 -11.93 7.16 -5.88
C LEU A 92 -11.97 6.32 -7.17
N GLN A 93 -12.72 6.78 -8.18
CA GLN A 93 -12.85 6.09 -9.47
C GLN A 93 -11.57 6.13 -10.33
N GLN A 94 -10.64 7.04 -10.02
CA GLN A 94 -9.33 7.16 -10.63
C GLN A 94 -8.31 7.49 -9.53
N SER A 95 -7.35 6.59 -9.32
CA SER A 95 -6.30 6.68 -8.31
C SER A 95 -4.94 7.06 -8.89
N ASP A 96 -4.68 6.76 -10.17
CA ASP A 96 -3.35 6.88 -10.77
C ASP A 96 -3.20 8.14 -11.64
N LEU A 97 -3.11 9.29 -10.98
CA LEU A 97 -2.73 10.55 -11.64
C LEU A 97 -1.25 10.85 -11.38
N SER A 98 -0.54 11.26 -12.43
CA SER A 98 0.82 11.79 -12.30
C SER A 98 0.84 13.30 -12.38
N ILE A 99 1.62 13.94 -11.51
CA ILE A 99 1.87 15.38 -11.59
C ILE A 99 3.12 15.58 -12.44
N ALA A 100 2.95 16.13 -13.65
CA ALA A 100 4.02 16.28 -14.65
C ALA A 100 5.26 17.04 -14.12
N ASN A 101 5.05 18.00 -13.22
CA ASN A 101 6.13 18.80 -12.63
C ASN A 101 6.59 18.29 -11.25
N GLY A 102 6.14 17.09 -10.85
CA GLY A 102 6.43 16.45 -9.57
C GLY A 102 5.67 17.04 -8.38
N LEU A 103 5.35 16.18 -7.40
CA LEU A 103 4.69 16.58 -6.14
C LEU A 103 5.49 17.61 -5.33
N GLY A 104 6.82 17.63 -5.45
CA GLY A 104 7.68 18.61 -4.76
C GLY A 104 7.39 20.07 -5.16
N SER A 105 6.96 20.30 -6.40
CA SER A 105 6.58 21.64 -6.89
C SER A 105 5.36 22.19 -6.15
N LEU A 106 4.37 21.33 -5.88
CA LEU A 106 3.18 21.70 -5.11
C LEU A 106 3.54 22.15 -3.68
N VAL A 107 4.42 21.41 -2.99
CA VAL A 107 4.88 21.77 -1.64
C VAL A 107 5.56 23.14 -1.64
N LYS A 108 6.41 23.40 -2.64
CA LYS A 108 7.10 24.68 -2.82
C LYS A 108 6.13 25.84 -3.07
N GLU A 109 5.11 25.63 -3.90
CA GLU A 109 4.08 26.63 -4.20
C GLU A 109 3.25 26.97 -2.97
N ILE A 110 2.85 25.97 -2.19
CA ILE A 110 2.14 26.18 -0.92
C ILE A 110 3.00 27.01 0.04
N ALA A 111 4.27 26.63 0.23
CA ALA A 111 5.20 27.35 1.08
C ALA A 111 5.34 28.83 0.67
N SER A 112 5.47 29.08 -0.63
CA SER A 112 5.62 30.43 -1.18
C SER A 112 4.34 31.25 -1.07
N LYS A 113 3.18 30.65 -1.38
CA LYS A 113 1.86 31.30 -1.36
C LYS A 113 1.48 31.82 0.02
N TYR A 114 1.85 31.07 1.06
CA TYR A 114 1.54 31.42 2.45
C TYR A 114 2.75 32.01 3.20
N SER A 115 3.86 32.30 2.51
CA SER A 115 5.09 32.83 3.11
C SER A 115 5.54 32.04 4.34
N LEU A 116 5.48 30.71 4.26
CA LEU A 116 5.83 29.83 5.38
C LEU A 116 7.33 29.90 5.65
N THR A 117 7.72 30.16 6.90
CA THR A 117 9.12 30.09 7.32
C THR A 117 9.54 28.62 7.41
N ILE A 118 10.42 28.19 6.50
CA ILE A 118 10.95 26.83 6.46
C ILE A 118 12.42 26.84 6.86
N LYS A 119 12.78 26.03 7.85
CA LYS A 119 14.17 25.75 8.22
C LYS A 119 14.55 24.37 7.69
N LEU A 120 15.32 24.35 6.61
CA LEU A 120 15.88 23.11 6.04
C LEU A 120 17.10 22.66 6.84
N ASN A 121 17.54 21.42 6.62
CA ASN A 121 18.73 20.83 7.25
C ASN A 121 18.72 20.92 8.78
N SER A 122 17.54 20.89 9.38
CA SER A 122 17.34 21.00 10.82
C SER A 122 16.72 19.71 11.31
N ILE A 123 17.33 19.08 12.32
CA ILE A 123 16.75 17.89 12.96
C ILE A 123 16.05 18.35 14.24
N VAL A 124 14.74 18.11 14.34
CA VAL A 124 14.00 18.34 15.58
C VAL A 124 14.47 17.33 16.62
N THR A 125 15.05 17.81 17.71
CA THR A 125 15.60 16.95 18.78
C THR A 125 14.76 16.97 20.05
N ASN A 126 13.97 18.04 20.26
CA ASN A 126 13.08 18.14 21.41
C ASN A 126 11.84 18.99 21.07
N ILE A 127 10.69 18.61 21.63
CA ILE A 127 9.45 19.36 21.53
C ILE A 127 8.96 19.59 22.96
N ASP A 128 9.10 20.82 23.45
CA ASP A 128 8.64 21.22 24.77
C ASP A 128 7.24 21.81 24.66
N ILE A 129 6.27 21.17 25.32
CA ILE A 129 4.88 21.63 25.40
C ILE A 129 4.68 22.24 26.80
N LEU A 130 4.47 23.55 26.86
CA LEU A 130 4.22 24.26 28.12
C LEU A 130 2.70 24.38 28.31
N SER A 131 2.13 23.81 29.37
CA SER A 131 0.75 24.13 29.82
C SER A 131 0.83 25.17 30.93
N GLU A 132 -0.06 26.16 31.08
CA GLU A 132 -1.53 26.07 30.96
C GLU A 132 -2.23 27.28 30.31
N TYR A 133 -1.53 28.30 29.80
CA TYR A 133 -2.20 29.48 29.23
C TYR A 133 -1.72 29.96 27.85
N ASP A 134 -0.61 29.43 27.35
CA ASP A 134 -0.04 29.85 26.07
C ASP A 134 0.13 28.66 25.12
N ARG A 135 -0.46 28.78 23.93
CA ARG A 135 -0.33 27.83 22.80
C ARG A 135 1.08 27.85 22.17
N ILE A 136 2.13 27.99 22.98
CA ILE A 136 3.49 28.12 22.50
C ILE A 136 4.18 26.76 22.62
N VAL A 137 4.29 26.08 21.48
CA VAL A 137 5.16 24.90 21.32
C VAL A 137 6.57 25.41 21.04
N ARG A 138 7.54 25.03 21.88
CA ARG A 138 8.96 25.30 21.60
C ARG A 138 9.57 24.07 20.94
N VAL A 139 10.15 24.30 19.76
CA VAL A 139 10.84 23.27 18.98
C VAL A 139 12.32 23.63 18.94
N SER A 140 13.16 22.74 19.45
CA SER A 140 14.62 22.88 19.41
C SER A 140 15.19 21.99 18.31
N THR A 141 16.18 22.52 17.59
CA THR A 141 16.81 21.85 16.44
C THR A 141 18.33 21.83 16.58
N LYS A 142 18.97 20.76 16.08
CA LYS A 142 20.43 20.66 15.93
C LYS A 142 20.87 21.06 14.52
#